data_AF-A0A2V3HTM3-F1
#
_entry.id   AF-A0A2V3HTM3-F1
#
_cell.length_a   1.000
_cell.length_b   1.000
_cell.length_c   1.000
_cell.angle_alpha   90.00
_cell.angle_beta   90.00
_cell.angle_gamma   90.00
#
_symmetry.space_group_name_H-M   'P 1'
#
loop_
_entity.id
_entity.type
_entity.pdbx_description
1 polymer ?
#
loop_
_entity_poly.entity_id
_entity_poly.type
_entity_poly.pdbx_seq_one_letter_code
_entity_poly.pdbx_strand_id
1 'polypeptide(L)'
;MDTEPKLIYDAVVAGEPVEGGRVIDKQERLDICRKMIETAYVNSSLSQDELAAIAMLRSAMVITEGEILEVKADIYRDLEREVEPKLLGKVREDIRNMFQKVDNIIDSILQKGD
;
A
#
# COMPACT_ATOMS: atom_id res chain seq x y z
N MET A 1 23.17 -13.69 -1.68
CA MET A 1 22.43 -13.37 -2.91
C MET A 1 21.82 -12.01 -2.68
N ASP A 2 22.34 -10.98 -3.35
CA ASP A 2 21.67 -9.69 -3.34
C ASP A 2 20.31 -9.86 -4.02
N THR A 3 19.26 -9.40 -3.36
CA THR A 3 17.91 -9.46 -3.90
C THR A 3 17.78 -8.41 -5.00
N GLU A 4 16.94 -8.68 -6.01
CA GLU A 4 16.64 -7.75 -7.11
C GLU A 4 16.35 -6.31 -6.61
N PRO A 5 15.62 -6.07 -5.50
CA PRO A 5 15.42 -4.72 -4.96
C PRO A 5 16.70 -3.97 -4.59
N LYS A 6 17.71 -4.66 -4.04
CA LYS A 6 18.97 -4.00 -3.67
C LYS A 6 19.75 -3.58 -4.90
N LEU A 7 19.77 -4.42 -5.94
CA LEU A 7 20.43 -4.09 -7.21
C LEU A 7 19.81 -2.86 -7.87
N ILE A 8 18.47 -2.77 -7.87
CA ILE A 8 17.75 -1.59 -8.36
C ILE A 8 18.11 -0.35 -7.53
N TYR A 9 18.10 -0.46 -6.21
CA TYR A 9 18.44 0.66 -5.32
C TYR A 9 19.86 1.18 -5.56
N ASP A 10 20.85 0.28 -5.60
CA ASP A 10 22.25 0.63 -5.80
C ASP A 10 22.46 1.30 -7.17
N ALA A 11 21.82 0.80 -8.23
CA ALA A 11 21.87 1.41 -9.56
C ALA A 11 21.26 2.82 -9.58
N VAL A 12 20.11 3.03 -8.93
CA VAL A 12 19.47 4.35 -8.80
C VAL A 12 20.38 5.33 -8.05
N VAL A 13 21.00 4.90 -6.94
CA VAL A 13 21.94 5.73 -6.15
C VAL A 13 23.20 6.07 -6.96
N ALA A 14 23.70 5.13 -7.77
CA ALA A 14 24.87 5.31 -8.63
C ALA A 14 24.57 6.12 -9.91
N GLY A 15 23.31 6.43 -10.20
CA GLY A 15 22.91 7.06 -11.46
C GLY A 15 23.07 6.15 -12.68
N GLU A 16 23.09 4.84 -12.47
CA GLU A 16 23.21 3.84 -13.51
C GLU A 16 21.85 3.59 -14.18
N PRO A 17 21.85 3.31 -15.50
CA PRO A 17 20.61 2.96 -16.19
C PRO A 17 20.07 1.64 -15.65
N VAL A 18 18.79 1.63 -15.34
CA VAL A 18 18.07 0.44 -14.88
C VAL A 18 17.19 -0.04 -16.03
N GLU A 19 17.20 -1.34 -16.31
CA GLU A 19 16.24 -1.90 -17.27
C GLU A 19 14.82 -1.68 -16.75
N GLY A 20 13.97 -1.14 -17.63
CA GLY A 20 12.59 -0.80 -17.26
C GLY A 20 11.77 -2.04 -16.91
N GLY A 21 10.73 -1.84 -16.10
CA GLY A 21 9.73 -2.86 -15.84
C GLY A 21 8.73 -3.03 -16.98
N ARG A 22 7.79 -3.96 -16.79
CA ARG A 22 6.60 -4.07 -17.64
C ARG A 22 5.50 -3.12 -17.18
N VAL A 23 4.61 -2.77 -18.11
CA VAL A 23 3.36 -2.09 -17.77
C VAL A 23 2.44 -3.07 -17.02
N ILE A 24 1.87 -2.61 -15.92
CA ILE A 24 0.83 -3.31 -15.15
C ILE A 24 -0.52 -2.66 -15.43
N ASP A 25 -1.58 -3.45 -15.49
CA ASP A 25 -2.93 -2.94 -15.73
C ASP A 25 -3.59 -2.39 -14.45
N LYS A 26 -4.83 -1.88 -14.58
CA LYS A 26 -5.60 -1.38 -13.43
C LYS A 26 -5.75 -2.46 -12.36
N GLN A 27 -6.18 -3.66 -12.74
CA GLN A 27 -6.52 -4.71 -11.80
C GLN A 27 -5.29 -5.15 -11.00
N GLU A 28 -4.16 -5.26 -11.68
CA GLU A 28 -2.89 -5.61 -11.05
C GLU A 28 -2.39 -4.51 -10.10
N ARG A 29 -2.50 -3.22 -10.46
CA ARG A 29 -2.19 -2.11 -9.54
C ARG A 29 -3.01 -2.18 -8.26
N LEU A 30 -4.32 -2.41 -8.38
CA LEU A 30 -5.21 -2.50 -7.21
C LEU A 30 -4.91 -3.72 -6.36
N ASP A 31 -4.63 -4.87 -6.98
CA ASP A 31 -4.26 -6.10 -6.28
C ASP A 31 -2.93 -5.96 -5.52
N ILE A 32 -1.91 -5.32 -6.11
CA ILE A 32 -0.65 -5.05 -5.42
C ILE A 32 -0.87 -4.13 -4.21
N CYS A 33 -1.63 -3.04 -4.39
CA CYS A 33 -1.95 -2.12 -3.30
C CYS A 33 -2.70 -2.83 -2.16
N ARG A 34 -3.70 -3.64 -2.51
CA ARG A 34 -4.46 -4.45 -1.58
C ARG A 34 -3.57 -5.39 -0.77
N LYS A 35 -2.74 -6.18 -1.44
CA LYS A 35 -1.82 -7.15 -0.81
C LYS A 35 -0.83 -6.48 0.14
N MET A 36 -0.34 -5.29 -0.21
CA MET A 36 0.54 -4.51 0.67
C MET A 36 -0.16 -4.11 1.97
N ILE A 37 -1.40 -3.63 1.88
CA ILE A 37 -2.22 -3.25 3.04
C ILE A 37 -2.51 -4.47 3.92
N GLU A 38 -2.90 -5.59 3.30
CA GLU A 38 -3.16 -6.86 4.01
C GLU A 38 -1.90 -7.37 4.70
N THR A 39 -0.74 -7.30 4.04
CA THR A 39 0.55 -7.72 4.61
C THR A 39 0.93 -6.87 5.82
N ALA A 40 0.82 -5.54 5.73
CA ALA A 40 1.10 -4.64 6.85
C ALA A 40 0.16 -4.92 8.04
N TYR A 41 -1.12 -5.19 7.75
CA TYR A 41 -2.10 -5.56 8.78
C TYR A 41 -1.78 -6.89 9.46
N VAL A 42 -1.54 -7.96 8.70
CA VAL A 42 -1.25 -9.31 9.22
C VAL A 42 0.04 -9.33 10.03
N ASN A 43 1.08 -8.62 9.57
CA ASN A 43 2.34 -8.51 10.30
C ASN A 43 2.22 -7.62 11.56
N SER A 44 1.04 -7.04 11.84
CA SER A 44 0.82 -6.03 12.88
C SER A 44 1.77 -4.83 12.76
N SER A 45 2.31 -4.61 11.56
CA SER A 45 3.35 -3.65 11.32
C SER A 45 2.72 -2.37 10.79
N LEU A 46 2.15 -1.63 11.72
CA LEU A 46 1.59 -0.31 11.47
C LEU A 46 2.61 0.78 11.82
N SER A 47 3.89 0.48 11.57
CA SER A 47 4.99 1.42 11.78
C SER A 47 4.87 2.60 10.81
N GLN A 48 5.47 3.74 11.15
CA GLN A 48 5.46 4.90 10.27
C GLN A 48 6.11 4.60 8.91
N ASP A 49 7.16 3.77 8.90
CA ASP A 49 7.88 3.41 7.68
C ASP A 49 7.01 2.55 6.75
N GLU A 50 6.24 1.61 7.30
CA GLU A 50 5.33 0.79 6.48
C GLU A 50 4.16 1.59 5.94
N LEU A 51 3.60 2.48 6.76
CA LEU A 51 2.54 3.39 6.30
C LEU A 51 3.06 4.35 5.21
N ALA A 52 4.30 4.82 5.33
CA ALA A 52 4.96 5.62 4.31
C ALA A 52 5.22 4.82 3.02
N ALA A 53 5.62 3.55 3.13
CA ALA A 53 5.78 2.67 1.97
C ALA A 53 4.45 2.46 1.23
N ILE A 54 3.35 2.23 1.95
CA ILE A 54 2.01 2.11 1.35
C ILE A 54 1.60 3.43 0.67
N ALA A 55 1.82 4.58 1.31
CA ALA A 55 1.52 5.89 0.74
C ALA A 55 2.32 6.15 -0.54
N MET A 56 3.63 5.87 -0.54
CA MET A 56 4.49 6.00 -1.71
C MET A 56 4.04 5.07 -2.85
N LEU A 57 3.71 3.83 -2.54
CA LEU A 57 3.25 2.86 -3.55
C LEU A 57 1.92 3.29 -4.16
N ARG A 58 0.97 3.75 -3.35
CA ARG A 58 -0.31 4.29 -3.82
C ARG A 58 -0.10 5.47 -4.77
N SER A 59 0.78 6.39 -4.40
CA SER A 59 1.13 7.56 -5.22
C SER A 59 1.82 7.16 -6.53
N ALA A 60 2.84 6.30 -6.47
CA ALA A 60 3.59 5.84 -7.63
C ALA A 60 2.72 5.05 -8.63
N MET A 61 1.73 4.31 -8.12
CA MET A 61 0.75 3.61 -8.95
C MET A 61 -0.44 4.48 -9.34
N VAL A 62 -0.47 5.78 -9.03
CA VAL A 62 -1.54 6.71 -9.42
C VAL A 62 -2.93 6.18 -9.05
N ILE A 63 -3.06 5.59 -7.86
CA ILE A 63 -4.32 5.02 -7.38
C ILE A 63 -5.21 6.16 -6.88
N THR A 64 -6.32 6.35 -7.57
CA THR A 64 -7.29 7.42 -7.30
C THR A 64 -8.08 7.19 -6.01
N GLU A 65 -8.79 8.22 -5.53
CA GLU A 65 -9.73 8.09 -4.42
C GLU A 65 -10.88 7.10 -4.71
N GLY A 66 -11.35 7.00 -5.95
CA GLY A 66 -12.35 6.00 -6.32
C GLY A 66 -11.79 4.58 -6.22
N GLU A 67 -10.58 4.38 -6.73
CA GLU A 67 -9.91 3.09 -6.73
C GLU A 67 -9.50 2.62 -5.31
N ILE A 68 -9.09 3.52 -4.43
CA ILE A 68 -8.79 3.14 -3.04
C ILE A 68 -10.06 2.72 -2.29
N LEU A 69 -11.24 3.27 -2.65
CA LEU A 69 -12.51 2.81 -2.11
C LEU A 69 -12.87 1.40 -2.62
N GLU A 70 -12.56 1.07 -3.88
CA GLU A 70 -12.68 -0.29 -4.41
C GLU A 70 -11.81 -1.26 -3.58
N VAL A 71 -10.55 -0.92 -3.34
CA VAL A 71 -9.62 -1.72 -2.51
C VAL A 71 -10.12 -1.87 -1.08
N LYS A 72 -10.60 -0.79 -0.44
CA LYS A 72 -11.22 -0.81 0.90
C LYS A 72 -12.38 -1.79 0.95
N ALA A 73 -13.29 -1.73 -0.02
CA ALA A 73 -14.46 -2.61 -0.09
C ALA A 73 -14.07 -4.08 -0.25
N ASP A 74 -13.07 -4.36 -1.09
CA ASP A 74 -12.55 -5.71 -1.30
C ASP A 74 -11.95 -6.32 -0.03
N ILE A 75 -11.14 -5.55 0.69
CA ILE A 75 -10.58 -5.96 1.98
C ILE A 75 -11.72 -6.24 2.97
N TYR A 76 -12.69 -5.34 3.12
CA TYR A 76 -13.79 -5.53 4.08
C TYR A 76 -14.62 -6.78 3.77
N ARG A 77 -14.91 -7.05 2.49
CA ARG A 77 -15.64 -8.24 2.07
C ARG A 77 -14.89 -9.53 2.42
N ASP A 78 -13.58 -9.56 2.23
CA ASP A 78 -12.81 -10.78 2.47
C ASP A 78 -12.60 -11.02 3.97
N LEU A 79 -12.48 -9.96 4.78
CA LEU A 79 -12.51 -10.08 6.25
C LEU A 79 -13.83 -10.66 6.77
N GLU A 80 -14.97 -10.25 6.21
CA GLU A 80 -16.28 -10.79 6.60
C GLU A 80 -16.39 -12.30 6.37
N ARG A 81 -15.61 -12.84 5.43
CA ARG A 81 -15.57 -14.27 5.12
C ARG A 81 -14.60 -15.04 6.03
N GLU A 82 -13.50 -14.42 6.41
CA GLU A 82 -12.36 -15.10 7.04
C GLU A 82 -12.25 -14.87 8.56
N VAL A 83 -12.84 -13.79 9.09
CA VAL A 83 -12.72 -13.39 10.49
C VAL A 83 -13.95 -13.80 11.30
N GLU A 84 -13.72 -14.32 12.50
CA GLU A 84 -14.81 -14.64 13.44
C GLU A 84 -15.71 -13.41 13.71
N PRO A 85 -17.05 -13.57 13.73
CA PRO A 85 -17.98 -12.44 13.86
C PRO A 85 -17.72 -11.51 15.04
N LYS A 86 -17.24 -12.07 16.16
CA LYS A 86 -16.92 -11.33 17.39
C LYS A 86 -15.69 -10.42 17.25
N LEU A 87 -14.81 -10.69 16.28
CA LEU A 87 -13.58 -9.94 16.03
C LEU A 87 -13.73 -8.91 14.92
N LEU A 88 -14.73 -9.06 14.04
CA LEU A 88 -14.96 -8.19 12.88
C LEU A 88 -14.96 -6.69 13.23
N GLY A 89 -15.59 -6.31 14.35
CA GLY A 89 -15.64 -4.91 14.78
C GLY A 89 -14.26 -4.32 15.01
N LYS A 90 -13.38 -5.05 15.70
CA LYS A 90 -12.01 -4.60 16.00
C LYS A 90 -11.17 -4.52 14.72
N VAL A 91 -11.21 -5.57 13.91
CA VAL A 91 -10.46 -5.64 12.65
C VAL A 91 -10.85 -4.51 11.69
N ARG A 92 -12.15 -4.21 11.58
CA ARG A 92 -12.64 -3.10 10.76
C ARG A 92 -12.10 -1.75 11.22
N GLU A 93 -12.03 -1.55 12.53
CA GLU A 93 -11.52 -0.33 13.14
C GLU A 93 -10.02 -0.18 12.93
N ASP A 94 -9.24 -1.24 13.10
CA ASP A 94 -7.79 -1.22 12.86
C ASP A 94 -7.48 -0.85 11.40
N ILE A 95 -8.22 -1.42 10.44
CA ILE A 95 -8.04 -1.14 9.01
C ILE A 95 -8.47 0.28 8.65
N ARG A 96 -9.59 0.76 9.22
CA ARG A 96 -10.00 2.16 9.06
C ARG A 96 -8.90 3.11 9.54
N ASN A 97 -8.34 2.85 10.72
CA ASN A 97 -7.27 3.66 11.31
C ASN A 97 -5.98 3.62 10.47
N MET A 98 -5.65 2.48 9.89
CA MET A 98 -4.54 2.37 8.94
C MET A 98 -4.76 3.24 7.70
N PHE A 99 -5.92 3.16 7.06
CA PHE A 99 -6.23 3.99 5.89
C PHE A 99 -6.18 5.48 6.22
N GLN A 100 -6.74 5.91 7.35
CA GLN A 100 -6.68 7.31 7.77
C GLN A 100 -5.23 7.80 7.93
N LYS A 101 -4.34 6.96 8.47
CA LYS A 101 -2.91 7.32 8.59
C LYS A 101 -2.23 7.42 7.23
N VAL A 102 -2.51 6.50 6.30
CA VAL A 102 -1.99 6.55 4.93
C VAL A 102 -2.46 7.81 4.22
N ASP A 103 -3.74 8.16 4.33
CA ASP A 103 -4.32 9.37 3.74
C ASP A 103 -3.62 10.63 4.30
N ASN A 104 -3.41 10.70 5.62
CA ASN A 104 -2.68 11.81 6.25
C ASN A 104 -1.22 11.94 5.76
N ILE A 105 -0.54 10.82 5.47
CA ILE A 105 0.83 10.84 4.93
C ILE A 105 0.82 11.37 3.49
N ILE A 106 -0.15 10.95 2.68
CA ILE A 106 -0.30 11.41 1.30
C ILE A 106 -0.56 12.92 1.26
N ASP A 107 -1.47 13.41 2.09
CA ASP A 107 -1.76 14.85 2.19
C ASP A 107 -0.49 15.65 2.54
N SER A 108 0.34 15.13 3.45
CA SER A 108 1.62 15.73 3.83
C SER A 108 2.65 15.73 2.69
N ILE A 109 2.68 14.68 1.86
CA ILE A 109 3.55 14.62 0.68
C ILE A 109 3.09 15.63 -0.37
N LEU A 110 1.79 15.72 -0.64
CA LEU A 110 1.22 16.62 -1.64
C LEU A 110 1.38 18.10 -1.25
N GLN A 111 1.26 18.45 0.03
CA GLN A 111 1.45 19.82 0.52
C GLN A 111 2.91 20.32 0.46
N LYS A 112 3.89 19.43 0.33
CA LYS A 112 5.31 19.79 0.19
C LYS A 112 5.76 19.99 -1.25
N GLY A 113 4.86 19.83 -2.21
CA GLY A 113 5.14 19.93 -3.65
C GLY A 113 4.98 21.34 -4.26
N ASP A 114 4.60 22.35 -3.47
CA ASP A 114 4.45 23.76 -3.88
C ASP A 114 5.63 24.64 -3.44
#